data_AF-A0A4R5CDI8-F1
#
_entry.id   AF-A0A4R5CDI8-F1
#
_cell.length_a   1.000
_cell.length_b   1.000
_cell.length_c   1.000
_cell.angle_alpha   90.00
_cell.angle_beta   90.00
_cell.angle_gamma   90.00
#
_symmetry.space_group_name_H-M   'P 1'
#
loop_
_entity.id
_entity.type
_entity.pdbx_description
1 polymer ?
#
loop_
_entity_poly.entity_id
_entity_poly.type
_entity_poly.pdbx_seq_one_letter_code
_entity_poly.pdbx_strand_id
1 'polypeptide(L)'
;MTDISAREARLAYALLKLQQRRLSAALKTFEPFIDQEPGDKNTARLGEAKLGKVARTEPVEKPMVSDRDAFTKHVAAGWSTEVEQVETVRPAFERKLLAEIEARGCAVDDNGEVVPGVRFDAATPQQRFYPEDGAEDLLAVIDLDDLPEVEGLDWRELLPIRADGGGS
;
A
#
# COMPACT_ATOMS: atom_id res chain seq x y z
N MET A 1 -19.96 -6.90 -9.18
CA MET A 1 -18.53 -6.93 -9.51
C MET A 1 -18.33 -8.12 -10.40
N THR A 2 -17.84 -7.92 -11.62
CA THR A 2 -17.51 -9.05 -12.50
C THR A 2 -16.38 -9.84 -11.86
N ASP A 3 -16.60 -11.12 -11.59
CA ASP A 3 -15.58 -12.01 -11.05
C ASP A 3 -14.49 -12.16 -12.10
N ILE A 4 -13.34 -11.54 -11.83
CA ILE A 4 -12.15 -11.64 -12.66
C ILE A 4 -11.61 -13.07 -12.49
N SER A 5 -11.50 -13.80 -13.59
CA SER A 5 -10.92 -15.15 -13.55
C SER A 5 -9.46 -15.10 -13.10
N ALA A 6 -8.96 -16.19 -12.52
CA ALA A 6 -7.55 -16.28 -12.11
C ALA A 6 -6.59 -15.99 -13.27
N ARG A 7 -6.99 -16.33 -14.51
CA ARG A 7 -6.26 -16.03 -15.75
C ARG A 7 -6.17 -14.54 -16.01
N GLU A 8 -7.30 -13.84 -16.00
CA GLU A 8 -7.36 -12.39 -16.22
C GLU A 8 -6.61 -11.62 -15.12
N ALA A 9 -6.64 -12.10 -13.87
CA ALA A 9 -5.89 -11.51 -12.77
C ALA A 9 -4.37 -11.59 -12.97
N ARG A 10 -3.86 -12.74 -13.46
CA ARG A 10 -2.42 -12.92 -13.76
C ARG A 10 -1.96 -12.04 -14.92
N LEU A 11 -2.75 -12.00 -16.00
CA LEU A 11 -2.45 -11.15 -17.15
C LEU A 11 -2.44 -9.67 -16.76
N ALA A 12 -3.44 -9.22 -15.99
CA ALA A 12 -3.51 -7.86 -15.49
C ALA A 12 -2.30 -7.52 -14.61
N TYR A 13 -1.93 -8.41 -13.68
CA TYR A 13 -0.77 -8.23 -12.80
C TYR A 13 0.53 -8.10 -13.61
N ALA A 14 0.76 -8.95 -14.60
CA ALA A 14 1.96 -8.91 -15.40
C ALA A 14 2.05 -7.67 -16.31
N LEU A 15 0.93 -7.26 -16.91
CA LEU A 15 0.87 -6.01 -17.68
C LEU A 15 1.18 -4.79 -16.80
N LEU A 16 0.63 -4.75 -15.57
CA LEU A 16 0.95 -3.71 -14.58
C LEU A 16 2.43 -3.72 -14.20
N LYS A 17 3.03 -4.89 -13.99
CA LYS A 17 4.46 -5.04 -13.66
C LYS A 17 5.36 -4.61 -14.82
N LEU A 18 4.98 -4.91 -16.06
CA LEU A 18 5.68 -4.45 -17.27
C LEU A 18 5.62 -2.92 -17.39
N GLN A 19 4.43 -2.33 -17.18
CA GLN A 19 4.29 -0.87 -17.18
C GLN A 19 5.09 -0.21 -16.06
N GLN A 20 5.08 -0.78 -14.85
CA GLN A 20 5.89 -0.30 -13.72
C GLN A 20 7.38 -0.31 -14.05
N ARG A 21 7.88 -1.38 -14.67
CA ARG A 21 9.29 -1.49 -15.11
C ARG A 21 9.63 -0.46 -16.19
N ARG A 22 8.76 -0.29 -17.19
CA ARG A 22 8.93 0.72 -18.25
C ARG A 22 8.93 2.15 -17.70
N LEU A 23 8.00 2.46 -16.80
CA LEU A 23 7.96 3.74 -16.10
C LEU A 23 9.20 3.95 -15.26
N SER A 24 9.64 2.93 -14.51
CA SER A 24 10.85 3.02 -13.68
C SER A 24 12.12 3.19 -14.52
N ALA A 25 12.22 2.52 -15.67
CA ALA A 25 13.32 2.69 -16.61
C ALA A 25 13.31 4.09 -17.23
N ALA A 26 12.16 4.56 -17.71
CA ALA A 26 11.99 5.91 -18.22
C ALA A 26 12.37 6.96 -17.17
N LEU A 27 11.92 6.81 -15.92
CA LEU A 27 12.26 7.66 -14.78
C LEU A 27 13.76 7.65 -14.43
N LYS A 28 14.49 6.57 -14.72
CA LYS A 28 15.96 6.53 -14.58
C LYS A 28 16.68 7.24 -15.74
N THR A 29 16.07 7.29 -16.91
CA THR A 29 16.57 8.03 -18.09
C THR A 29 16.19 9.50 -18.05
N PHE A 30 15.22 9.88 -17.21
CA PHE A 30 15.06 11.28 -16.81
C PHE A 30 16.28 11.68 -15.99
N GLU A 31 17.24 12.33 -16.65
CA GLU A 31 18.17 13.22 -15.95
C GLU A 31 17.33 14.15 -15.05
N PRO A 32 17.66 14.32 -13.77
CA PRO A 32 17.02 15.37 -12.98
C PRO A 32 17.17 16.64 -13.78
N PHE A 33 16.09 17.38 -14.04
CA PHE A 33 16.14 18.63 -14.81
C PHE A 33 17.17 19.55 -14.13
N ILE A 34 18.40 19.50 -14.64
CA ILE A 34 19.61 20.01 -13.98
C ILE A 34 19.48 21.54 -13.96
N ASP A 35 19.60 22.08 -12.75
CA ASP A 35 19.72 23.50 -12.43
C ASP A 35 18.57 24.41 -12.90
N GLN A 36 17.42 24.29 -12.24
CA GLN A 36 16.45 25.38 -12.17
C GLN A 36 16.64 26.18 -10.88
N GLU A 37 16.78 27.50 -10.99
CA GLU A 37 16.67 28.38 -9.82
C GLU A 37 15.20 28.49 -9.38
N PRO A 38 14.90 28.74 -8.09
CA PRO A 38 13.54 29.06 -7.66
C PRO A 38 12.96 30.22 -8.49
N GLY A 39 11.82 29.98 -9.14
CA GLY A 39 11.19 30.93 -10.07
C GLY A 39 11.25 30.52 -11.54
N ASP A 40 12.16 29.61 -11.93
CA ASP A 40 12.28 29.15 -13.31
C ASP A 40 11.10 28.29 -13.75
N LYS A 41 10.68 28.47 -15.01
CA LYS A 41 9.59 27.72 -15.66
C LYS A 41 10.11 27.03 -16.91
N ASN A 42 10.25 25.71 -16.86
CA ASN A 42 10.61 24.92 -18.03
C ASN A 42 9.38 24.18 -18.56
N THR A 43 9.38 23.92 -19.87
CA THR A 43 8.35 23.10 -20.51
C THR A 43 8.87 21.68 -20.59
N ALA A 44 8.23 20.74 -19.89
CA ALA A 44 8.52 19.32 -20.04
C ALA A 44 8.12 18.86 -21.45
N ARG A 45 9.03 18.18 -22.13
CA ARG A 45 8.84 17.60 -23.46
C ARG A 45 9.27 16.14 -23.47
N LEU A 46 8.62 15.33 -24.29
CA LEU A 46 9.03 13.96 -24.61
C LEU A 46 9.08 13.85 -26.13
N GLY A 47 10.29 13.91 -26.70
CA GLY A 47 10.46 14.15 -28.13
C GLY A 47 9.87 15.50 -28.54
N GLU A 48 9.02 15.51 -29.57
CA GLU A 48 8.31 16.72 -30.02
C GLU A 48 7.04 17.04 -29.21
N ALA A 49 6.55 16.08 -28.42
CA ALA A 49 5.33 16.25 -27.65
C ALA A 49 5.57 17.12 -26.39
N LYS A 50 4.78 18.19 -26.25
CA LYS A 50 4.77 19.05 -25.06
C LYS A 50 3.93 18.40 -23.95
N LEU A 51 4.55 18.06 -22.83
CA LEU A 51 3.90 17.37 -21.72
C LEU A 51 3.33 18.34 -20.66
N GLY A 52 3.94 19.50 -20.45
CA GLY A 52 3.46 20.45 -19.44
C GLY A 52 4.49 21.51 -19.05
N LYS A 53 4.16 22.32 -18.04
CA LYS A 53 5.11 23.27 -17.43
C LYS A 53 5.54 22.74 -16.07
N VAL A 54 6.84 22.76 -15.82
CA VAL A 54 7.46 22.44 -14.53
C VAL A 54 8.08 23.73 -14.00
N ALA A 55 7.76 24.08 -12.77
CA ALA A 55 8.29 25.27 -12.11
C ALA A 55 8.84 24.89 -10.74
N ARG A 56 10.04 25.37 -10.41
CA ARG A 56 10.59 25.26 -9.07
C ARG A 56 10.07 26.44 -8.25
N THR A 57 9.11 26.19 -7.36
CA THR A 57 8.63 27.22 -6.44
C THR A 57 9.61 27.40 -5.29
N GLU A 58 9.73 28.62 -4.77
CA GLU A 58 10.48 28.87 -3.55
C GLU A 58 9.99 27.95 -2.42
N PRO A 59 10.91 27.41 -1.60
CA PRO A 59 10.51 26.60 -0.47
C PRO A 59 9.71 27.48 0.51
N VAL A 60 8.45 27.12 0.73
CA VAL A 60 7.66 27.73 1.80
C VAL A 60 8.04 27.04 3.10
N GLU A 61 8.70 27.77 4.00
CA GLU A 61 8.96 27.28 5.34
C GLU A 61 7.64 27.09 6.07
N LYS A 62 7.23 25.83 6.24
CA LYS A 62 6.07 25.48 7.04
C LYS A 62 6.54 25.16 8.46
N PRO A 63 5.99 25.81 9.49
CA PRO A 63 6.28 25.42 10.85
C PRO A 63 5.84 23.97 11.06
N MET A 64 6.74 23.16 11.60
CA MET A 64 6.48 21.77 11.96
C MET A 64 6.69 21.60 13.46
N VAL A 65 5.80 20.85 14.10
CA VAL A 65 5.97 20.46 15.51
C VAL A 65 7.00 19.33 15.55
N SER A 66 8.20 19.63 16.02
CA SER A 66 9.31 18.67 16.13
C SER A 66 9.18 17.76 17.35
N ASP A 67 8.61 18.26 18.44
CA ASP A 67 8.30 17.51 19.66
C ASP A 67 6.82 17.70 20.00
N ARG A 68 6.02 16.66 19.75
CA ARG A 68 4.58 16.70 19.96
C ARG A 68 4.21 16.79 21.44
N ASP A 69 4.97 16.15 22.33
CA ASP A 69 4.65 16.10 23.75
C ASP A 69 4.95 17.43 24.43
N ALA A 70 6.09 18.05 24.10
CA ALA A 70 6.43 19.38 24.59
C ALA A 70 5.43 20.44 24.09
N PHE A 71 5.05 20.37 22.80
CA PHE A 71 4.05 21.26 22.23
C PHE A 71 2.68 21.11 22.91
N THR A 72 2.20 19.87 23.08
CA THR A 72 0.93 19.61 23.77
C THR A 72 0.94 20.11 25.21
N LYS A 73 2.03 19.91 25.97
CA LYS A 73 2.17 20.46 27.34
C LYS A 73 2.12 21.99 27.36
N HIS A 74 2.78 22.63 26.41
CA HIS A 74 2.76 24.08 26.28
C HIS A 74 1.35 24.61 25.96
N VAL A 75 0.66 23.98 25.00
CA VAL A 75 -0.72 24.32 24.66
C VAL A 75 -1.64 24.08 25.84
N ALA A 76 -1.53 22.95 26.55
CA ALA A 76 -2.34 22.64 27.73
C ALA A 76 -2.17 23.67 28.86
N ALA A 77 -0.97 24.25 29.01
CA ALA A 77 -0.70 25.27 30.03
C ALA A 77 -1.34 26.63 29.72
N GLY A 78 -1.43 27.01 28.43
CA GLY A 78 -2.01 28.29 28.00
C GLY A 78 -3.49 28.22 27.61
N TRP A 79 -3.90 27.09 27.06
CA TRP A 79 -5.20 26.84 26.43
C TRP A 79 -5.66 25.41 26.72
N SER A 80 -5.97 25.12 27.98
CA SER A 80 -6.37 23.77 28.40
C SER A 80 -7.62 23.25 27.69
N THR A 81 -8.50 24.12 27.16
CA THR A 81 -9.68 23.73 26.39
C THR A 81 -9.37 23.24 24.97
N GLU A 82 -8.16 23.52 24.46
CA GLU A 82 -7.71 23.11 23.12
C GLU A 82 -6.99 21.75 23.14
N VAL A 83 -6.87 21.12 24.32
CA VAL A 83 -6.26 19.80 24.48
C VAL A 83 -7.32 18.83 25.02
N GLU A 84 -7.74 17.89 24.17
CA GLU A 84 -8.63 16.82 24.59
C GLU A 84 -7.86 15.77 25.40
N GLN A 85 -8.30 15.54 26.64
CA GLN A 85 -7.84 14.41 27.44
C GLN A 85 -8.78 13.23 27.19
N VAL A 86 -8.33 12.26 26.40
CA VAL A 86 -9.08 11.02 26.18
C VAL A 86 -8.70 10.03 27.27
N GLU A 87 -9.66 9.65 28.11
CA GLU A 87 -9.49 8.52 29.02
C GLU A 87 -9.31 7.25 28.19
N THR A 88 -8.18 6.57 28.37
CA THR A 88 -7.85 5.34 27.64
C THR A 88 -7.57 4.22 28.62
N VAL A 89 -8.03 3.02 28.30
CA VAL A 89 -7.67 1.81 29.05
C VAL A 89 -6.21 1.48 28.75
N ARG A 90 -5.43 1.15 29.78
CA ARG A 90 -4.03 0.75 29.59
C ARG A 90 -3.97 -0.48 28.66
N PRO A 91 -3.24 -0.46 27.52
CA PRO A 91 -3.29 -1.54 26.53
C PRO A 91 -2.90 -2.93 27.06
N ALA A 92 -1.99 -2.98 28.05
CA ALA A 92 -1.60 -4.24 28.67
C ALA A 92 -2.73 -4.85 29.52
N PHE A 93 -3.52 -4.01 30.20
CA PHE A 93 -4.66 -4.46 30.98
C PHE A 93 -5.81 -4.87 30.08
N GLU A 94 -6.12 -4.07 29.06
CA GLU A 94 -7.15 -4.38 28.06
C GLU A 94 -6.90 -5.74 27.40
N ARG A 95 -5.68 -5.98 26.91
CA ARG A 95 -5.31 -7.29 26.32
C ARG A 95 -5.47 -8.45 27.28
N LYS A 96 -5.07 -8.25 28.54
CA LYS A 96 -5.19 -9.29 29.58
C LYS A 96 -6.66 -9.61 29.84
N LEU A 97 -7.50 -8.59 30.05
CA LEU A 97 -8.92 -8.74 30.29
C LEU A 97 -9.64 -9.42 29.11
N LEU A 98 -9.31 -9.04 27.88
CA LEU A 98 -9.88 -9.66 26.68
C LEU A 98 -9.48 -11.14 26.55
N ALA A 99 -8.21 -11.48 26.86
CA ALA A 99 -7.76 -12.88 26.84
C ALA A 99 -8.46 -13.73 27.92
N GLU A 100 -8.71 -13.15 29.10
CA GLU A 100 -9.47 -13.81 30.18
C GLU A 100 -10.93 -14.03 29.80
N ILE A 101 -11.57 -13.04 29.17
CA ILE A 101 -12.93 -13.14 28.61
C ILE A 101 -13.00 -14.21 27.50
N GLU A 102 -12.03 -14.22 26.59
CA GLU A 102 -11.92 -15.20 25.51
C GLU A 102 -11.79 -16.63 26.06
N ALA A 103 -10.90 -16.82 27.04
CA ALA A 103 -10.70 -18.13 27.68
C ALA A 103 -11.96 -18.66 28.38
N ARG A 104 -12.84 -17.76 28.86
CA ARG A 104 -14.13 -18.11 29.49
C ARG A 104 -15.25 -18.31 28.47
N GLY A 105 -15.12 -17.72 27.27
CA GLY A 105 -16.17 -17.73 26.25
C GLY A 105 -17.39 -16.89 26.63
N CYS A 106 -17.29 -15.99 27.62
CA CYS A 106 -18.37 -15.09 28.02
C CYS A 106 -17.82 -13.73 28.45
N ALA A 107 -18.59 -12.65 28.23
CA ALA A 107 -18.17 -11.26 28.46
C ALA A 107 -18.28 -10.86 29.93
N VAL A 108 -17.63 -11.63 30.80
CA VAL A 108 -17.69 -11.49 32.26
C VAL A 108 -16.26 -11.40 32.81
N ASP A 109 -16.05 -10.50 33.77
CA ASP A 109 -14.76 -10.30 34.43
C ASP A 109 -14.48 -11.37 35.51
N ASP A 110 -13.37 -11.21 36.23
CA ASP A 110 -12.97 -12.12 37.33
C ASP A 110 -13.93 -12.08 38.53
N ASN A 111 -14.73 -11.03 38.68
CA ASN A 111 -15.69 -10.85 39.78
C ASN A 111 -17.09 -11.39 39.44
N GLY A 112 -17.32 -11.82 38.20
CA GLY A 112 -18.64 -12.22 37.74
C GLY A 112 -19.49 -11.06 37.20
N GLU A 113 -18.90 -9.87 36.99
CA GLU A 113 -19.59 -8.71 36.44
C GLU A 113 -19.50 -8.70 34.90
N VAL A 114 -20.60 -8.30 34.24
CA VAL A 114 -20.64 -8.18 32.78
C VAL A 114 -19.80 -7.00 32.34
N VAL A 115 -18.83 -7.24 31.44
CA VAL A 115 -17.99 -6.17 30.91
C VAL A 115 -18.72 -5.45 29.77
N PRO A 116 -19.14 -4.19 29.96
CA PRO A 116 -19.87 -3.46 28.92
C PRO A 116 -18.98 -3.20 27.70
N GLY A 117 -19.56 -3.31 26.51
CA GLY A 117 -18.85 -3.05 25.25
C GLY A 117 -18.14 -4.26 24.63
N VAL A 118 -18.06 -5.40 25.31
CA VAL A 118 -17.49 -6.64 24.75
C VAL A 118 -18.59 -7.51 24.16
N ARG A 119 -18.42 -7.92 22.89
CA ARG A 119 -19.32 -8.83 22.18
C ARG A 119 -18.52 -9.93 21.51
N PHE A 120 -19.03 -11.16 21.57
CA PHE A 120 -18.50 -12.26 20.78
C PHE A 120 -19.21 -12.26 19.44
N ASP A 121 -18.53 -11.77 18.41
CA ASP A 121 -19.01 -11.94 17.05
C ASP A 121 -18.71 -13.37 16.59
N ALA A 122 -19.67 -13.98 15.90
CA ALA A 122 -19.45 -15.25 15.24
C ALA A 122 -18.39 -15.04 14.16
N ALA A 123 -17.19 -15.61 14.34
CA ALA A 123 -16.11 -15.46 13.38
C ALA A 123 -16.53 -16.10 12.05
N THR A 124 -16.67 -15.27 11.01
CA THR A 124 -16.81 -15.77 9.64
C THR A 124 -15.47 -16.41 9.23
N PRO A 125 -15.46 -17.64 8.67
CA PRO A 125 -14.24 -18.24 8.18
C PRO A 125 -13.55 -17.29 7.17
N GLN A 126 -12.32 -16.87 7.48
CA GLN A 126 -11.51 -16.09 6.55
C GLN A 126 -10.57 -17.01 5.80
N GLN A 127 -10.70 -17.05 4.48
CA GLN A 127 -9.70 -17.70 3.63
C GLN A 127 -8.48 -16.80 3.55
N ARG A 128 -7.34 -17.29 4.05
CA ARG A 128 -6.05 -16.62 3.93
C ARG A 128 -5.18 -17.39 2.96
N PHE A 129 -4.60 -16.67 2.00
CA PHE A 129 -3.62 -17.21 1.08
C PHE A 129 -2.23 -16.97 1.65
N TYR A 130 -1.49 -18.05 1.86
CA TYR A 130 -0.09 -18.02 2.30
C TYR A 130 0.75 -18.53 1.14
N PRO A 131 1.37 -17.64 0.33
CA PRO A 131 2.28 -18.09 -0.71
C PRO A 131 3.48 -18.79 -0.08
N GLU A 132 3.92 -19.91 -0.67
CA GLU A 132 5.18 -20.54 -0.32
C GLU A 132 6.37 -19.71 -0.85
N ASP A 133 7.54 -19.87 -0.25
CA ASP A 133 8.77 -19.21 -0.69
C ASP A 133 9.05 -19.55 -2.17
N GLY A 134 9.20 -18.53 -3.02
CA GLY A 134 9.38 -18.69 -4.46
C GLY A 134 8.07 -18.75 -5.28
N ALA A 135 6.90 -18.75 -4.63
CA ALA A 135 5.61 -18.67 -5.34
C ALA A 135 5.47 -17.35 -6.12
N GLU A 136 6.11 -16.26 -5.66
CA GLU A 136 6.13 -14.99 -6.38
C GLU A 136 6.80 -15.10 -7.76
N ASP A 137 7.83 -15.95 -7.89
CA ASP A 137 8.51 -16.18 -9.17
C ASP A 137 7.64 -17.02 -10.11
N LEU A 138 6.89 -17.99 -9.56
CA LEU A 138 5.93 -18.79 -10.33
C LEU A 138 4.70 -17.98 -10.77
N LEU A 139 4.25 -17.01 -9.96
CA LEU A 139 3.15 -16.10 -10.29
C LEU A 139 3.56 -14.97 -11.25
N ALA A 140 4.85 -14.71 -11.40
CA ALA A 140 5.39 -13.70 -12.31
C ALA A 140 5.62 -14.23 -13.73
N VAL A 141 5.51 -15.54 -13.94
CA VAL A 141 5.67 -16.19 -15.24
C VAL A 141 4.29 -16.45 -15.82
N ILE A 142 4.05 -15.94 -17.03
CA ILE A 142 2.80 -16.17 -17.77
C ILE A 142 3.07 -17.30 -18.76
N ASP A 143 2.15 -18.26 -18.84
CA ASP A 143 2.18 -19.28 -19.88
C ASP A 143 1.78 -18.65 -21.21
N LEU A 144 2.47 -19.00 -22.30
CA LEU A 144 2.22 -18.38 -23.61
C LEU A 144 0.76 -18.53 -24.04
N ASP A 145 0.16 -19.67 -23.73
CA ASP A 145 -1.25 -20.01 -24.01
C ASP A 145 -2.25 -19.10 -23.29
N ASP A 146 -1.82 -18.42 -22.22
CA ASP A 146 -2.65 -17.46 -21.50
C ASP A 146 -2.74 -16.10 -22.21
N LEU A 147 -1.83 -15.82 -23.16
CA LEU A 147 -1.73 -14.53 -23.86
C LEU A 147 -2.63 -14.46 -25.10
N PRO A 148 -3.25 -13.29 -25.39
CA PRO A 148 -4.03 -13.12 -26.60
C PRO A 148 -3.13 -13.06 -27.84
N GLU A 149 -3.57 -13.67 -28.94
CA GLU A 149 -2.90 -13.48 -30.24
C GLU A 149 -3.13 -12.05 -30.73
N VAL A 150 -2.04 -11.32 -30.98
CA VAL A 150 -2.07 -9.95 -31.51
C VAL A 150 -1.11 -9.89 -32.70
N GLU A 151 -1.63 -9.52 -33.87
CA GLU A 151 -0.86 -9.49 -35.11
C GLU A 151 0.35 -8.53 -34.99
N GLY A 152 1.54 -9.04 -35.32
CA GLY A 152 2.79 -8.27 -35.26
C GLY A 152 3.39 -8.06 -33.87
N LEU A 153 2.83 -8.68 -32.83
CA LEU A 153 3.34 -8.59 -31.46
C LEU A 153 3.89 -9.93 -30.97
N ASP A 154 5.20 -10.02 -30.74
CA ASP A 154 5.80 -11.18 -30.08
C ASP A 154 5.88 -10.96 -28.57
N TRP A 155 5.02 -11.64 -27.82
CA TRP A 155 5.00 -11.54 -26.37
C TRP A 155 6.26 -12.09 -25.70
N ARG A 156 7.00 -13.01 -26.35
CA ARG A 156 8.24 -13.59 -25.81
C ARG A 156 9.35 -12.56 -25.68
N GLU A 157 9.30 -11.50 -26.50
CA GLU A 157 10.23 -10.38 -26.41
C GLU A 157 9.89 -9.41 -25.27
N LEU A 158 8.63 -9.40 -24.81
CA LEU A 158 8.11 -8.39 -23.90
C LEU A 158 7.92 -8.87 -22.47
N LEU A 159 7.73 -10.18 -22.27
CA LEU A 159 7.41 -10.76 -20.98
C LEU A 159 8.32 -11.97 -20.70
N PRO A 160 8.65 -12.24 -19.43
CA PRO A 160 9.27 -13.51 -19.04
C PRO A 160 8.23 -14.63 -19.17
N ILE A 161 8.18 -15.26 -20.35
CA ILE A 161 7.29 -16.37 -20.66
C ILE A 161 8.01 -17.68 -20.35
N ARG A 162 7.28 -18.66 -19.80
CA ARG A 162 7.83 -20.02 -19.65
C ARG A 162 8.01 -20.61 -21.04
N ALA A 163 9.23 -20.99 -21.41
CA ALA A 163 9.44 -21.78 -22.61
C ALA A 163 8.58 -23.04 -22.48
N ASP A 164 7.77 -23.33 -23.51
CA ASP A 164 6.83 -24.43 -23.53
C ASP A 164 7.48 -25.65 -22.89
N GLY A 165 6.96 -26.03 -21.72
CA GLY A 165 7.37 -27.24 -21.03
C GLY A 165 6.87 -28.42 -21.86
N GLY A 166 7.58 -28.71 -22.94
CA GLY A 166 7.46 -29.95 -23.70
C GLY A 166 7.90 -31.10 -22.80
N GLY A 167 6.98 -31.51 -21.93
CA GLY A 167 7.05 -32.72 -21.13
C GLY A 167 5.95 -33.65 -21.62
N SER A 168 6.38 -34.70 -22.34
CA SER A 168 5.62 -35.93 -22.55
C SER A 168 5.23 -36.60 -21.24
#